data_AF-A0A1G7LCD2-F1
#
_entry.id   AF-A0A1G7LCD2-F1
#
_cell.length_a   1.000
_cell.length_b   1.000
_cell.length_c   1.000
_cell.angle_alpha   90.00
_cell.angle_beta   90.00
_cell.angle_gamma   90.00
#
_symmetry.space_group_name_H-M   'P 1'
#
loop_
_entity.id
_entity.type
_entity.pdbx_description
1 polymer ?
#
loop_
_entity_poly.entity_id
_entity_poly.type
_entity_poly.pdbx_seq_one_letter_code
_entity_poly.pdbx_strand_id
1 'polypeptide(L)'
;MSQAPGPRFRALTAATAAGPADVEARLPDGRLLRMLGPGGPEREIAAVRAALRRLSDAAPLSPPVAAVASAPAGAPQAFLPVLLGCGLGHALRRLLDEIEGPVAVVDKETELQKLCGACSALRPHERARVFLVDAPEAKSALTALTRWQISHGGRPLLPIALPFYQRLDATYYGFLRRELEASRRFDFWSRAVAPRFAEAKPRVLLLTSRYFLMGEVEAACRQLGLEHRLLAVGDGDVAQEDFVRRLLQAVVEFRPDCCLTLNHMGVDVEGVLMDLLARLQLPLASWFVDNPHLIIHLYTRCVSPWTTLFTWDSDNIPSLRAAGFTHVFYLPLGTDPERFCPGKERNAPAVWRAAVSFVGNSMLYKVGGRLKNGRFPRALLLPFKAVAQAFTESELRSVPALLERDFPEVHAHYLALPDNEARLAYETAVTWQATRLYRNGCVRRLLPFRPLIVGDAGWKTEFRREPAQPRYLDALNYYQELPAFYGCSDLNFNCTSKQMKGAVNQRIFDIPAAGGFVLTDWRPQMEQLFAPDEMAVYRDPEEIADLTRHFLAHPAQRRAYAAAGRRRVLACHTWRHRLQTLLDQMRAVYGIPGMRGSAAARADGM
;
A
#
# COMPACT_ATOMS: atom_id res chain seq x y z
N MET A 1 32.61 8.53 27.22
CA MET A 1 33.92 8.10 26.67
C MET A 1 34.54 9.31 25.99
N SER A 2 35.72 9.75 26.43
CA SER A 2 36.45 10.87 25.83
C SER A 2 36.72 10.54 24.35
N GLN A 3 36.17 11.34 23.42
CA GLN A 3 36.49 11.19 22.00
C GLN A 3 38.01 11.37 21.84
N ALA A 4 38.68 10.39 21.23
CA ALA A 4 40.06 10.54 20.84
C ALA A 4 40.19 11.83 20.00
N PRO A 5 41.23 12.66 20.22
CA PRO A 5 41.36 13.92 19.50
C PRO A 5 41.42 13.64 17.99
N GLY A 6 40.54 14.27 17.22
CA GLY A 6 40.53 14.18 15.76
C GLY A 6 41.75 14.85 15.13
N PRO A 7 41.92 14.75 13.79
CA PRO A 7 43.01 15.41 13.09
C PRO A 7 42.99 16.93 13.32
N ARG A 8 44.17 17.52 13.47
CA ARG A 8 44.34 18.98 13.59
C ARG A 8 44.86 19.55 12.28
N PHE A 9 44.24 20.63 11.81
CA PHE A 9 44.56 21.23 10.51
C PHE A 9 45.27 22.58 10.69
N ARG A 10 46.26 22.84 9.83
CA ARG A 10 47.01 24.10 9.78
C ARG A 10 47.13 24.59 8.34
N ALA A 11 46.69 25.81 8.10
CA ALA A 11 46.87 26.50 6.82
C ALA A 11 48.34 26.89 6.60
N LEU A 12 48.79 26.77 5.37
CA LEU A 12 50.11 27.17 4.90
C LEU A 12 49.87 28.27 3.86
N THR A 13 50.15 29.52 4.24
CA THR A 13 49.83 30.69 3.42
C THR A 13 51.06 31.21 2.68
N ALA A 14 50.84 31.65 1.44
CA ALA A 14 51.52 32.81 0.87
C ALA A 14 50.46 33.91 0.71
N ALA A 15 50.85 35.17 0.92
CA ALA A 15 49.97 36.32 1.12
C ALA A 15 49.02 36.60 -0.07
N THR A 16 47.78 36.07 -0.08
CA THR A 16 46.66 36.56 -0.93
C THR A 16 45.28 36.18 -0.37
N ALA A 17 44.22 36.84 -0.88
CA ALA A 17 42.81 36.71 -0.47
C ALA A 17 42.08 35.46 -1.01
N ALA A 18 42.79 34.45 -1.55
CA ALA A 18 42.21 33.33 -2.29
C ALA A 18 42.17 31.99 -1.51
N GLY A 19 42.36 32.02 -0.19
CA GLY A 19 42.46 30.82 0.66
C GLY A 19 43.92 30.37 0.87
N PRO A 20 44.16 29.30 1.66
CA PRO A 20 45.51 28.83 1.93
C PRO A 20 46.15 28.16 0.71
N ALA A 21 47.47 28.31 0.55
CA ALA A 21 48.22 27.74 -0.57
C ALA A 21 48.34 26.20 -0.46
N ASP A 22 48.40 25.69 0.77
CA ASP A 22 48.32 24.27 1.10
C ASP A 22 47.83 24.10 2.55
N VAL A 23 47.45 22.89 2.94
CA VAL A 23 47.03 22.54 4.30
C VAL A 23 47.84 21.36 4.81
N GLU A 24 48.28 21.45 6.06
CA GLU A 24 48.85 20.35 6.82
C GLU A 24 47.82 19.79 7.79
N ALA A 25 47.62 18.47 7.75
CA ALA A 25 46.89 17.73 8.78
C ALA A 25 47.88 16.96 9.65
N ARG A 26 47.77 17.15 10.96
CA ARG A 26 48.43 16.31 11.97
C ARG A 26 47.42 15.28 12.46
N LEU A 27 47.71 14.03 12.18
CA LEU A 27 46.90 12.89 12.60
C LEU A 27 47.10 12.59 14.10
N PRO A 28 46.16 11.87 14.75
CA PRO A 28 46.27 11.54 16.17
C PRO A 28 47.48 10.64 16.49
N ASP A 29 47.95 9.87 15.51
CA ASP A 29 49.14 9.02 15.59
C ASP A 29 50.47 9.77 15.33
N GLY A 30 50.42 11.10 15.20
CA GLY A 30 51.59 11.96 14.99
C GLY A 30 52.03 12.11 13.53
N ARG A 31 51.43 11.38 12.58
CA ARG A 31 51.75 11.53 11.16
C ARG A 31 51.32 12.92 10.64
N LEU A 32 52.15 13.47 9.77
CA LEU A 32 51.88 14.73 9.07
C LEU A 32 51.51 14.45 7.62
N LEU A 33 50.38 14.99 7.18
CA LEU A 33 49.89 14.91 5.82
C LEU A 33 49.79 16.31 5.23
N ARG A 34 50.45 16.54 4.09
CA ARG A 34 50.18 17.70 3.23
C ARG A 34 49.06 17.36 2.25
N MET A 35 48.12 18.28 2.05
CA MET A 35 47.02 18.13 1.11
C MET A 35 47.54 18.12 -0.33
N LEU A 36 48.18 19.20 -0.75
CA LEU A 36 48.77 19.35 -2.08
C LEU A 36 50.26 19.00 -2.08
N GLY A 37 51.02 19.48 -1.09
CA GLY A 37 52.47 19.31 -1.03
C GLY A 37 53.17 19.79 -2.32
N PRO A 38 54.30 19.17 -2.74
CA PRO A 38 55.04 19.60 -3.93
C PRO A 38 54.28 19.38 -5.24
N GLY A 39 53.20 18.59 -5.23
CA GLY A 39 52.38 18.37 -6.43
C GLY A 39 51.38 19.49 -6.71
N GLY A 40 51.19 20.43 -5.76
CA GLY A 40 50.30 21.58 -5.94
C GLY A 40 48.86 21.19 -6.33
N PRO A 41 48.13 22.10 -6.99
CA PRO A 41 46.75 21.88 -7.43
C PRO A 41 46.53 20.62 -8.27
N GLU A 42 47.55 20.15 -9.00
CA GLU A 42 47.44 18.95 -9.84
C GLU A 42 47.11 17.68 -9.03
N ARG A 43 47.38 17.63 -7.72
CA ARG A 43 46.97 16.49 -6.88
C ARG A 43 45.46 16.30 -6.80
N GLU A 44 44.70 17.39 -6.86
CA GLU A 44 43.24 17.35 -6.89
C GLU A 44 42.74 17.18 -8.32
N ILE A 45 43.28 17.95 -9.27
CA ILE A 45 42.84 17.94 -10.67
C ILE A 45 43.10 16.58 -11.33
N ALA A 46 44.22 15.91 -11.01
CA ALA A 46 44.52 14.58 -11.54
C ALA A 46 43.48 13.53 -11.13
N ALA A 47 42.86 13.66 -9.95
CA ALA A 47 41.81 12.74 -9.50
C ALA A 47 40.55 12.86 -10.36
N VAL A 48 40.15 14.09 -10.71
CA VAL A 48 39.05 14.36 -11.65
C VAL A 48 39.38 13.78 -13.03
N ARG A 49 40.56 14.10 -13.55
CA ARG A 49 41.01 13.63 -14.88
C ARG A 49 41.05 12.11 -14.95
N ALA A 50 41.53 11.43 -13.90
CA ALA A 50 41.56 9.98 -13.83
C ALA A 50 40.15 9.37 -13.79
N ALA A 51 39.23 9.97 -13.04
CA ALA A 51 37.84 9.48 -12.94
C ALA A 51 37.09 9.62 -14.29
N LEU A 52 37.29 10.74 -14.99
CA LEU A 52 36.68 10.98 -16.30
C LEU A 52 37.27 10.10 -17.40
N ARG A 53 38.60 9.88 -17.43
CA ARG A 53 39.21 8.94 -18.39
C ARG A 53 38.67 7.51 -18.26
N ARG A 54 38.47 7.04 -17.02
CA ARG A 54 37.86 5.71 -16.76
C ARG A 54 36.44 5.56 -17.34
N LEU A 55 35.74 6.66 -17.62
CA LEU A 55 34.45 6.63 -18.31
C LEU A 55 34.63 6.49 -19.83
N SER A 56 35.66 7.14 -20.40
CA SER A 56 35.99 7.04 -21.83
C SER A 56 36.53 5.66 -22.23
N ASP A 57 37.28 5.00 -21.34
CA ASP A 57 37.94 3.71 -21.61
C ASP A 57 37.05 2.48 -21.30
N ALA A 58 35.90 2.67 -20.65
CA ALA A 58 34.95 1.59 -20.39
C ALA A 58 34.17 1.27 -21.68
N ALA A 59 34.44 0.12 -22.29
CA ALA A 59 33.73 -0.36 -23.48
C ALA A 59 32.19 -0.29 -23.31
N PRO A 60 31.44 0.09 -24.36
CA PRO A 60 29.99 0.24 -24.26
C PRO A 60 29.32 -1.12 -24.03
N LEU A 61 28.70 -1.29 -22.86
CA LEU A 61 27.62 -2.26 -22.70
C LEU A 61 26.48 -1.78 -23.63
N SER A 62 26.28 -2.49 -24.74
CA SER A 62 25.55 -2.05 -25.95
C SER A 62 24.03 -1.90 -25.81
N PRO A 63 23.31 -1.29 -26.80
CA PRO A 63 23.82 -0.56 -27.98
C PRO A 63 23.65 0.98 -27.87
N PRO A 64 24.33 1.74 -28.73
CA PRO A 64 24.37 3.20 -28.67
C PRO A 64 23.18 3.81 -29.41
N VAL A 65 22.61 4.87 -28.84
CA VAL A 65 22.12 5.96 -29.68
C VAL A 65 23.39 6.67 -30.16
N ALA A 66 23.66 6.57 -31.46
CA ALA A 66 24.81 7.16 -32.11
C ALA A 66 24.85 8.69 -31.87
N ALA A 67 25.98 9.18 -31.33
CA ALA A 67 26.61 10.49 -31.54
C ALA A 67 27.43 10.90 -30.30
N VAL A 68 28.62 10.29 -30.13
CA VAL A 68 29.70 10.89 -29.31
C VAL A 68 30.75 11.43 -30.27
N ALA A 69 30.35 12.45 -31.00
CA ALA A 69 31.20 13.43 -31.65
C ALA A 69 30.23 14.58 -32.00
N SER A 70 30.38 15.73 -31.35
CA SER A 70 29.44 16.88 -31.32
C SER A 70 28.08 16.60 -30.66
N ALA A 71 28.03 16.51 -29.32
CA ALA A 71 26.79 16.68 -28.59
C ALA A 71 26.54 18.19 -28.35
N PRO A 72 25.35 18.73 -28.64
CA PRO A 72 25.00 20.12 -28.32
C PRO A 72 24.91 20.31 -26.80
N ALA A 73 25.10 21.55 -26.33
CA ALA A 73 24.86 21.95 -24.95
C ALA A 73 23.43 21.54 -24.54
N GLY A 74 23.29 20.80 -23.44
CA GLY A 74 21.99 20.32 -22.94
C GLY A 74 21.71 18.81 -22.99
N ALA A 75 22.65 17.95 -23.39
CA ALA A 75 22.46 16.50 -23.27
C ALA A 75 22.44 16.06 -21.77
N PRO A 76 21.50 15.19 -21.34
CA PRO A 76 21.41 14.77 -19.95
C PRO A 76 22.64 13.95 -19.55
N GLN A 77 23.34 14.41 -18.51
CA GLN A 77 24.54 13.75 -17.98
C GLN A 77 24.25 12.28 -17.59
N ALA A 78 25.05 11.33 -18.09
CA ALA A 78 24.83 9.89 -17.90
C ALA A 78 25.22 9.33 -16.51
N PHE A 79 25.86 10.13 -15.67
CA PHE A 79 26.36 9.75 -14.34
C PHE A 79 26.25 10.92 -13.36
N LEU A 80 26.45 10.63 -12.07
CA LEU A 80 26.38 11.62 -10.99
C LEU A 80 27.72 11.68 -10.24
N PRO A 81 28.54 12.74 -10.42
CA PRO A 81 29.83 12.88 -9.76
C PRO A 81 29.68 13.01 -8.25
N VAL A 82 30.50 12.25 -7.51
CA VAL A 82 30.59 12.31 -6.04
C VAL A 82 32.03 12.58 -5.66
N LEU A 83 32.34 13.81 -5.30
CA LEU A 83 33.66 14.20 -4.81
C LEU A 83 33.80 13.82 -3.33
N LEU A 84 34.75 12.95 -3.00
CA LEU A 84 35.03 12.52 -1.63
C LEU A 84 36.15 13.40 -1.06
N GLY A 85 35.74 14.39 -0.27
CA GLY A 85 36.55 15.48 0.27
C GLY A 85 36.55 16.70 -0.65
N CYS A 86 36.36 17.91 -0.09
CA CYS A 86 36.28 19.13 -0.89
C CYS A 86 37.67 19.72 -1.24
N GLY A 87 38.64 19.47 -0.36
CA GLY A 87 40.02 19.96 -0.50
C GLY A 87 40.11 21.49 -0.54
N LEU A 88 41.06 22.01 -1.32
CA LEU A 88 41.16 23.45 -1.64
C LEU A 88 40.24 23.85 -2.81
N GLY A 89 39.38 22.93 -3.25
CA GLY A 89 38.34 23.17 -4.25
C GLY A 89 38.86 23.24 -5.68
N HIS A 90 40.09 22.83 -5.97
CA HIS A 90 40.58 22.78 -7.35
C HIS A 90 39.87 21.66 -8.12
N ALA A 91 39.67 20.49 -7.51
CA ALA A 91 38.88 19.41 -8.10
C ALA A 91 37.41 19.82 -8.30
N LEU A 92 36.80 20.48 -7.30
CA LEU A 92 35.40 20.90 -7.37
C LEU A 92 35.17 21.92 -8.48
N ARG A 93 36.02 22.96 -8.58
CA ARG A 93 35.97 23.95 -9.66
C ARG A 93 36.11 23.29 -11.03
N ARG A 94 37.11 22.42 -11.18
CA ARG A 94 37.32 21.68 -12.44
C ARG A 94 36.10 20.85 -12.83
N LEU A 95 35.47 20.17 -11.87
CA LEU A 95 34.26 19.39 -12.12
C LEU A 95 33.09 20.28 -12.55
N LEU A 96 32.90 21.43 -11.91
CA LEU A 96 31.83 22.36 -12.24
C LEU A 96 32.03 23.04 -13.61
N ASP A 97 33.28 23.19 -14.05
CA ASP A 97 33.65 23.71 -15.37
C ASP A 97 33.46 22.66 -16.49
N GLU A 98 33.79 21.39 -16.23
CA GLU A 98 33.75 20.32 -17.24
C GLU A 98 32.38 19.64 -17.38
N ILE A 99 31.49 19.83 -16.41
CA ILE A 99 30.20 19.17 -16.32
C ILE A 99 29.16 20.25 -16.06
N GLU A 100 28.00 20.21 -16.74
CA GLU A 100 26.89 21.16 -16.48
C GLU A 100 25.89 20.66 -15.41
N GLY A 101 25.84 19.36 -15.15
CA GLY A 101 24.90 18.73 -14.22
C GLY A 101 25.24 18.86 -12.72
N PRO A 102 24.46 18.19 -11.85
CA PRO A 102 24.62 18.29 -10.40
C PRO A 102 25.81 17.46 -9.90
N VAL A 103 26.46 17.91 -8.84
CA VAL A 103 27.65 17.30 -8.23
C VAL A 103 27.44 17.11 -6.74
N ALA A 104 27.73 15.93 -6.20
CA ALA A 104 27.75 15.73 -4.76
C ALA A 104 29.17 15.93 -4.21
N VAL A 105 29.28 16.57 -3.04
CA VAL A 105 30.54 16.70 -2.27
C VAL A 105 30.31 16.08 -0.91
N VAL A 106 31.09 15.06 -0.57
CA VAL A 106 31.02 14.38 0.74
C VAL A 106 32.23 14.76 1.56
N ASP A 107 32.02 15.48 2.65
CA ASP A 107 33.11 15.92 3.49
C ASP A 107 32.63 16.23 4.91
N LYS A 108 32.99 15.36 5.87
CA LYS A 108 32.63 15.48 7.28
C LYS A 108 33.56 16.41 8.08
N GLU A 109 34.68 16.84 7.50
CA GLU A 109 35.73 17.57 8.22
C GLU A 109 35.42 19.08 8.23
N THR A 110 34.45 19.47 9.07
CA THR A 110 33.91 20.84 9.12
C THR A 110 34.98 21.91 9.38
N GLU A 111 35.95 21.63 10.25
CA GLU A 111 37.07 22.54 10.53
C GLU A 111 37.98 22.74 9.32
N LEU A 112 38.19 21.68 8.53
CA LEU A 112 38.96 21.76 7.29
C LEU A 112 38.19 22.55 6.23
N GLN A 113 36.88 22.34 6.10
CA GLN A 113 36.05 23.13 5.19
C GLN A 113 36.08 24.63 5.51
N LYS A 114 35.97 25.00 6.80
CA LYS A 114 36.09 26.40 7.24
C LYS A 114 37.45 27.00 6.89
N LEU A 115 38.51 26.22 7.06
CA LEU A 115 39.88 26.65 6.77
C LEU A 115 40.13 26.86 5.27
N CYS A 116 39.61 25.96 4.42
CA CYS A 116 39.82 25.98 2.98
C CYS A 116 38.87 26.93 2.25
N GLY A 117 37.64 27.09 2.73
CA GLY A 117 36.64 27.97 2.13
C GLY A 117 36.14 27.55 0.74
N ALA A 118 36.42 26.31 0.30
CA ALA A 118 36.19 25.85 -1.07
C ALA A 118 34.70 25.91 -1.48
N CYS A 119 33.79 25.39 -0.65
CA CYS A 119 32.35 25.44 -0.93
C CYS A 119 31.76 26.85 -0.77
N SER A 120 32.26 27.63 0.21
CA SER A 120 31.79 29.00 0.45
C SER A 120 32.19 29.97 -0.65
N ALA A 121 33.31 29.73 -1.32
CA ALA A 121 33.82 30.55 -2.42
C ALA A 121 33.05 30.35 -3.75
N LEU A 122 32.16 29.35 -3.84
CA LEU A 122 31.34 29.10 -5.04
C LEU A 122 30.35 30.24 -5.30
N ARG A 123 30.15 30.55 -6.58
CA ARG A 123 29.12 31.48 -7.05
C ARG A 123 27.72 30.89 -6.80
N PRO A 124 26.66 31.72 -6.72
CA PRO A 124 25.31 31.22 -6.44
C PRO A 124 24.83 30.12 -7.40
N HIS A 125 25.10 30.24 -8.70
CA HIS A 125 24.72 29.25 -9.70
C HIS A 125 25.53 27.94 -9.60
N GLU A 126 26.81 28.01 -9.21
CA GLU A 126 27.63 26.83 -8.94
C GLU A 126 27.13 26.12 -7.68
N ARG A 127 26.82 26.88 -6.61
CA ARG A 127 26.32 26.34 -5.35
C ARG A 127 24.98 25.62 -5.52
N ALA A 128 24.09 26.13 -6.38
CA ALA A 128 22.81 25.47 -6.68
C ALA A 128 22.97 24.06 -7.30
N ARG A 129 24.13 23.78 -7.89
CA ARG A 129 24.45 22.48 -8.51
C ARG A 129 25.14 21.51 -7.54
N VAL A 130 25.56 21.98 -6.36
CA VAL A 130 26.32 21.18 -5.40
C VAL A 130 25.44 20.66 -4.29
N PHE A 131 25.38 19.34 -4.14
CA PHE A 131 24.78 18.67 -2.99
C PHE A 131 25.86 18.33 -1.96
N LEU A 132 25.90 19.09 -0.87
CA LEU A 132 26.88 18.88 0.20
C LEU A 132 26.37 17.83 1.20
N VAL A 133 27.22 16.87 1.54
CA VAL A 133 26.97 15.82 2.54
C VAL A 133 28.06 15.88 3.60
N ASP A 134 27.71 16.37 4.79
CA ASP A 134 28.59 16.58 5.94
C ASP A 134 28.35 15.56 7.07
N ALA A 135 27.66 14.46 6.76
CA ALA A 135 27.28 13.45 7.74
C ALA A 135 28.51 12.85 8.46
N PRO A 136 28.47 12.69 9.80
CA PRO A 136 29.63 12.21 10.57
C PRO A 136 29.91 10.71 10.35
N GLU A 137 28.90 9.89 10.09
CA GLU A 137 29.07 8.46 9.79
C GLU A 137 28.96 8.14 8.30
N ALA A 138 29.82 7.24 7.81
CA ALA A 138 29.89 6.89 6.40
C ALA A 138 28.59 6.24 5.87
N LYS A 139 27.88 5.48 6.71
CA LYS A 139 26.57 4.91 6.36
C LYS A 139 25.52 6.01 6.14
N SER A 140 25.48 7.01 7.02
CA SER A 140 24.59 8.17 6.91
C SER A 140 24.84 8.95 5.62
N ALA A 141 26.12 9.15 5.25
CA ALA A 141 26.49 9.76 3.98
C ALA A 141 26.04 8.93 2.77
N LEU A 142 26.20 7.60 2.82
CA LEU A 142 25.74 6.71 1.75
C LEU A 142 24.21 6.76 1.56
N THR A 143 23.45 6.82 2.65
CA THR A 143 21.99 6.99 2.60
C THR A 143 21.60 8.33 1.95
N ALA A 144 22.28 9.42 2.31
CA ALA A 144 22.06 10.73 1.68
C ALA A 144 22.37 10.71 0.18
N LEU A 145 23.49 10.10 -0.22
CA LEU A 145 23.85 9.92 -1.63
C LEU A 145 22.86 9.05 -2.38
N THR A 146 22.32 8.01 -1.75
CA THR A 146 21.31 7.12 -2.35
C THR A 146 20.01 7.88 -2.60
N ARG A 147 19.54 8.67 -1.62
CA ARG A 147 18.35 9.54 -1.79
C ARG A 147 18.58 10.58 -2.91
N TRP A 148 19.77 11.17 -2.96
CA TRP A 148 20.14 12.11 -4.02
C TRP A 148 20.23 11.44 -5.39
N GLN A 149 20.77 10.22 -5.49
CA GLN A 149 20.78 9.42 -6.71
C GLN A 149 19.35 9.16 -7.21
N ILE A 150 18.46 8.77 -6.29
CA ILE A 150 17.05 8.52 -6.55
C ILE A 150 16.33 9.79 -7.03
N SER A 151 16.59 10.96 -6.46
CA SER A 151 15.97 12.22 -6.91
C SER A 151 16.49 12.68 -8.28
N HIS A 152 17.65 12.19 -8.72
CA HIS A 152 18.29 12.53 -9.99
C HIS A 152 18.21 11.42 -11.04
N GLY A 153 17.16 10.60 -11.00
CA GLY A 153 16.86 9.61 -12.04
C GLY A 153 17.64 8.30 -11.94
N GLY A 154 18.24 7.98 -10.77
CA GLY A 154 18.88 6.69 -10.53
C GLY A 154 20.22 6.49 -11.25
N ARG A 155 20.77 7.55 -11.87
CA ARG A 155 22.03 7.51 -12.62
C ARG A 155 23.18 6.98 -11.76
N PRO A 156 24.15 6.25 -12.34
CA PRO A 156 25.27 5.70 -11.58
C PRO A 156 26.10 6.80 -10.93
N LEU A 157 26.42 6.63 -9.64
CA LEU A 157 27.29 7.53 -8.90
C LEU A 157 28.75 7.32 -9.34
N LEU A 158 29.48 8.39 -9.66
CA LEU A 158 30.90 8.36 -10.02
C LEU A 158 31.74 8.87 -8.84
N PRO A 159 32.34 7.99 -8.02
CA PRO A 159 33.19 8.43 -6.92
C PRO A 159 34.51 9.01 -7.43
N ILE A 160 34.85 10.20 -6.95
CA ILE A 160 36.09 10.92 -7.21
C ILE A 160 36.78 11.12 -5.88
N ALA A 161 37.72 10.23 -5.57
CA ALA A 161 38.39 10.20 -4.28
C ALA A 161 39.67 11.05 -4.28
N LEU A 162 39.70 12.12 -3.47
CA LEU A 162 40.92 12.89 -3.28
C LEU A 162 41.95 12.10 -2.44
N PRO A 163 43.21 11.94 -2.90
CA PRO A 163 44.22 11.13 -2.20
C PRO A 163 44.52 11.58 -0.77
N PHE A 164 44.34 12.86 -0.46
CA PHE A 164 44.49 13.38 0.90
C PHE A 164 43.44 12.79 1.84
N TYR A 165 42.16 12.86 1.48
CA TYR A 165 41.06 12.38 2.32
C TYR A 165 41.07 10.86 2.52
N GLN A 166 41.51 10.12 1.50
CA GLN A 166 41.73 8.66 1.61
C GLN A 166 42.79 8.30 2.66
N ARG A 167 43.80 9.16 2.85
CA ARG A 167 44.86 8.98 3.86
C ARG A 167 44.48 9.57 5.22
N LEU A 168 43.64 10.62 5.22
CA LEU A 168 43.12 11.28 6.41
C LEU A 168 42.24 10.33 7.21
N ASP A 169 41.28 9.69 6.54
CA ASP A 169 40.37 8.70 7.16
C ASP A 169 39.96 7.64 6.14
N ALA A 170 40.77 6.56 6.09
CA ALA A 170 40.51 5.43 5.20
C ALA A 170 39.24 4.64 5.60
N THR A 171 38.84 4.70 6.87
CA THR A 171 37.65 3.99 7.36
C THR A 171 36.36 4.66 6.89
N TYR A 172 36.38 5.99 6.74
CA TYR A 172 35.26 6.76 6.21
C TYR A 172 35.33 6.90 4.68
N TYR A 173 36.32 7.62 4.14
CA TYR A 173 36.38 7.94 2.72
C TYR A 173 36.77 6.74 1.86
N GLY A 174 37.59 5.83 2.39
CA GLY A 174 37.95 4.58 1.69
C GLY A 174 36.79 3.59 1.62
N PHE A 175 35.96 3.52 2.66
CA PHE A 175 34.71 2.77 2.65
C PHE A 175 33.74 3.32 1.60
N LEU A 176 33.45 4.62 1.65
CA LEU A 176 32.56 5.27 0.68
C LEU A 176 32.99 5.04 -0.77
N ARG A 177 34.30 5.19 -1.06
CA ARG A 177 34.82 4.90 -2.40
C ARG A 177 34.49 3.48 -2.85
N ARG A 178 34.77 2.47 -2.02
CA ARG A 178 34.52 1.05 -2.36
C ARG A 178 33.04 0.77 -2.60
N GLU A 179 32.16 1.25 -1.72
CA GLU A 179 30.71 1.05 -1.86
C GLU A 179 30.16 1.72 -3.13
N LEU A 180 30.58 2.96 -3.40
CA LEU A 180 30.16 3.68 -4.60
C LEU A 180 30.71 3.02 -5.88
N GLU A 181 31.95 2.53 -5.88
CA GLU A 181 32.52 1.78 -7.01
C GLU A 181 31.80 0.43 -7.23
N ALA A 182 31.41 -0.27 -6.16
CA ALA A 182 30.66 -1.52 -6.25
C ALA A 182 29.24 -1.29 -6.79
N SER A 183 28.55 -0.25 -6.32
CA SER A 183 27.21 0.14 -6.78
C SER A 183 27.15 0.40 -8.29
N ARG A 184 28.21 0.98 -8.88
CA ARG A 184 28.30 1.19 -10.34
C ARG A 184 28.34 -0.08 -11.17
N ARG A 185 28.82 -1.20 -10.61
CA ARG A 185 28.94 -2.48 -11.34
C ARG A 185 27.60 -3.22 -11.41
N PHE A 186 26.59 -2.75 -10.69
CA PHE A 186 25.27 -3.37 -10.61
C PHE A 186 24.27 -2.47 -11.34
N ASP A 187 23.98 -2.78 -12.60
CA ASP A 187 22.85 -2.16 -13.29
C ASP A 187 21.55 -2.81 -12.82
N PHE A 188 21.14 -2.42 -11.61
CA PHE A 188 19.93 -2.93 -10.97
C PHE A 188 18.69 -2.63 -11.82
N TRP A 189 18.61 -1.41 -12.38
CA TRP A 189 17.40 -0.95 -13.06
C TRP A 189 17.16 -1.69 -14.38
N SER A 190 18.20 -1.98 -15.18
CA SER A 190 18.01 -2.80 -16.39
C SER A 190 17.63 -4.25 -16.08
N ARG A 191 18.00 -4.76 -14.89
CA ARG A 191 17.62 -6.11 -14.45
C ARG A 191 16.26 -6.18 -13.78
N ALA A 192 15.80 -5.08 -13.19
CA ALA A 192 14.56 -5.01 -12.41
C ALA A 192 13.34 -4.64 -13.27
N VAL A 193 13.54 -3.83 -14.30
CA VAL A 193 12.51 -3.47 -15.27
C VAL A 193 12.49 -4.52 -16.38
N ALA A 194 11.36 -5.20 -16.52
CA ALA A 194 11.15 -6.22 -17.54
C ALA A 194 9.69 -6.21 -18.00
N PRO A 195 9.38 -6.72 -19.22
CA PRO A 195 8.01 -6.89 -19.66
C PRO A 195 7.22 -7.73 -18.66
N ARG A 196 6.07 -7.21 -18.21
CA ARG A 196 5.18 -7.90 -17.27
C ARG A 196 4.17 -8.77 -18.01
N PHE A 197 3.74 -9.85 -17.37
CA PHE A 197 2.80 -10.82 -17.90
C PHE A 197 3.26 -11.42 -19.24
N ALA A 198 4.56 -11.67 -19.40
CA ALA A 198 5.13 -12.29 -20.61
C ALA A 198 4.79 -13.77 -20.72
N GLU A 199 4.65 -14.47 -19.58
CA GLU A 199 4.31 -15.88 -19.51
C GLU A 199 2.81 -16.09 -19.21
N ALA A 200 2.30 -17.29 -19.53
CA ALA A 200 0.91 -17.66 -19.27
C ALA A 200 0.57 -17.67 -17.78
N LYS A 201 1.51 -18.08 -16.92
CA LYS A 201 1.36 -18.11 -15.46
C LYS A 201 2.15 -16.96 -14.84
N PRO A 202 1.49 -15.91 -14.32
CA PRO A 202 2.20 -14.79 -13.71
C PRO A 202 2.76 -15.15 -12.34
N ARG A 203 3.90 -14.56 -12.00
CA ARG A 203 4.51 -14.61 -10.66
C ARG A 203 3.99 -13.46 -9.81
N VAL A 204 3.37 -13.77 -8.66
CA VAL A 204 2.65 -12.77 -7.85
C VAL A 204 3.41 -12.46 -6.56
N LEU A 205 3.78 -11.20 -6.34
CA LEU A 205 4.35 -10.74 -5.08
C LEU A 205 3.23 -10.24 -4.16
N LEU A 206 3.01 -10.91 -3.04
CA LEU A 206 1.96 -10.56 -2.08
C LEU A 206 2.50 -9.60 -1.03
N LEU A 207 1.85 -8.46 -0.85
CA LEU A 207 2.22 -7.43 0.12
C LEU A 207 1.19 -7.38 1.24
N THR A 208 1.65 -7.39 2.50
CA THR A 208 0.75 -7.37 3.66
C THR A 208 1.37 -6.68 4.86
N SER A 209 0.56 -6.05 5.70
CA SER A 209 0.88 -5.69 7.09
C SER A 209 0.22 -6.65 8.09
N ARG A 210 0.17 -7.95 7.74
CA ARG A 210 -0.52 -9.04 8.45
C ARG A 210 -2.05 -8.98 8.38
N TYR A 211 -2.59 -8.55 7.25
CA TYR A 211 -4.02 -8.62 7.00
C TYR A 211 -4.49 -10.09 6.92
N PHE A 212 -5.54 -10.41 7.67
CA PHE A 212 -5.92 -11.80 7.96
C PHE A 212 -6.31 -12.60 6.73
N LEU A 213 -6.87 -11.99 5.68
CA LEU A 213 -7.35 -12.66 4.45
C LEU A 213 -6.25 -13.02 3.44
N MET A 214 -4.98 -12.69 3.70
CA MET A 214 -3.90 -13.01 2.75
C MET A 214 -3.73 -14.52 2.53
N GLY A 215 -4.07 -15.34 3.53
CA GLY A 215 -4.04 -16.80 3.39
C GLY A 215 -4.97 -17.34 2.29
N GLU A 216 -6.07 -16.65 2.00
CA GLU A 216 -7.01 -17.04 0.94
C GLU A 216 -6.48 -16.72 -0.45
N VAL A 217 -5.69 -15.65 -0.57
CA VAL A 217 -4.94 -15.34 -1.79
C VAL A 217 -3.84 -16.36 -2.03
N GLU A 218 -3.08 -16.74 -1.00
CA GLU A 218 -2.06 -17.79 -1.10
C GLU A 218 -2.67 -19.15 -1.49
N ALA A 219 -3.84 -19.50 -0.92
CA ALA A 219 -4.59 -20.70 -1.31
C ALA A 219 -5.03 -20.66 -2.77
N ALA A 220 -5.57 -19.53 -3.23
CA ALA A 220 -5.94 -19.33 -4.62
C ALA A 220 -4.72 -19.44 -5.57
N CYS A 221 -3.57 -18.86 -5.20
CA CYS A 221 -2.33 -19.02 -5.96
C CYS A 221 -1.94 -20.50 -6.11
N ARG A 222 -1.99 -21.28 -5.01
CA ARG A 222 -1.69 -22.73 -5.04
C ARG A 222 -2.66 -23.48 -5.95
N GLN A 223 -3.96 -23.20 -5.86
CA GLN A 223 -4.98 -23.85 -6.69
C GLN A 223 -4.85 -23.51 -8.19
N LEU A 224 -4.36 -22.32 -8.53
CA LEU A 224 -4.05 -21.92 -9.91
C LEU A 224 -2.65 -22.40 -10.38
N GLY A 225 -1.85 -22.98 -9.49
CA GLY A 225 -0.47 -23.37 -9.78
C GLY A 225 0.42 -22.18 -10.11
N LEU A 226 0.21 -21.05 -9.43
CA LEU A 226 0.98 -19.82 -9.57
C LEU A 226 2.08 -19.76 -8.52
N GLU A 227 3.27 -19.39 -8.98
CA GLU A 227 4.35 -19.02 -8.08
C GLU A 227 4.01 -17.70 -7.37
N HIS A 228 4.16 -17.68 -6.06
CA HIS A 228 3.94 -16.49 -5.26
C HIS A 228 4.98 -16.37 -4.16
N ARG A 229 5.23 -15.14 -3.71
CA ARG A 229 6.09 -14.84 -2.56
C ARG A 229 5.37 -13.83 -1.68
N LEU A 230 5.34 -14.08 -0.37
CA LEU A 230 4.77 -13.16 0.61
C LEU A 230 5.84 -12.24 1.18
N LEU A 231 5.53 -10.94 1.25
CA LEU A 231 6.40 -9.94 1.82
C LEU A 231 5.62 -9.09 2.83
N ALA A 232 5.96 -9.26 4.10
CA ALA A 232 5.32 -8.56 5.21
C ALA A 232 6.04 -7.24 5.54
N VAL A 233 5.27 -6.16 5.61
CA VAL A 233 5.68 -4.88 6.20
C VAL A 233 5.72 -5.06 7.72
N GLY A 234 6.86 -4.78 8.34
CA GLY A 234 6.99 -4.78 9.81
C GLY A 234 6.74 -3.39 10.39
N ASP A 235 6.75 -3.29 11.72
CA ASP A 235 6.47 -2.03 12.44
C ASP A 235 7.76 -1.23 12.68
N GLY A 236 7.73 0.09 12.39
CA GLY A 236 8.82 1.05 12.64
C GLY A 236 9.83 1.24 11.50
N ASP A 237 10.66 2.28 11.60
CA ASP A 237 11.57 2.74 10.52
C ASP A 237 12.58 1.67 10.07
N VAL A 238 13.16 0.93 11.03
CA VAL A 238 14.10 -0.18 10.74
C VAL A 238 13.40 -1.28 9.94
N ALA A 239 12.12 -1.53 10.20
CA ALA A 239 11.34 -2.50 9.46
C ALA A 239 10.97 -2.02 8.05
N GLN A 240 10.86 -0.71 7.83
CA GLN A 240 10.64 -0.11 6.51
C GLN A 240 11.87 -0.22 5.61
N GLU A 241 13.06 0.11 6.13
CA GLU A 241 14.31 -0.05 5.37
C GLU A 241 14.57 -1.51 5.01
N ASP A 242 14.29 -2.41 5.96
CA ASP A 242 14.36 -3.86 5.76
C ASP A 242 13.35 -4.35 4.71
N PHE A 243 12.12 -3.82 4.73
CA PHE A 243 11.08 -4.11 3.74
C PHE A 243 11.50 -3.70 2.33
N VAL A 244 12.01 -2.49 2.14
CA VAL A 244 12.49 -2.01 0.83
C VAL A 244 13.61 -2.90 0.32
N ARG A 245 14.58 -3.26 1.17
CA ARG A 245 15.66 -4.18 0.79
C ARG A 245 15.12 -5.54 0.32
N ARG A 246 14.20 -6.13 1.08
CA ARG A 246 13.57 -7.41 0.72
C ARG A 246 12.74 -7.31 -0.56
N LEU A 247 12.07 -6.18 -0.80
CA LEU A 247 11.31 -5.93 -2.02
C LEU A 247 12.24 -5.91 -3.23
N LEU A 248 13.30 -5.11 -3.19
CA LEU A 248 14.27 -5.01 -4.30
C LEU A 248 14.93 -6.36 -4.59
N GLN A 249 15.28 -7.11 -3.55
CA GLN A 249 15.81 -8.47 -3.69
C GLN A 249 14.79 -9.40 -4.36
N ALA A 250 13.53 -9.39 -3.92
CA ALA A 250 12.47 -10.17 -4.54
C ALA A 250 12.26 -9.77 -6.01
N VAL A 251 12.33 -8.49 -6.37
CA VAL A 251 12.17 -8.07 -7.77
C VAL A 251 13.24 -8.67 -8.68
N VAL A 252 14.49 -8.74 -8.21
CA VAL A 252 15.60 -9.28 -9.02
C VAL A 252 15.59 -10.81 -9.08
N GLU A 253 15.35 -11.48 -7.94
CA GLU A 253 15.40 -12.94 -7.83
C GLU A 253 14.11 -13.62 -8.30
N PHE A 254 12.97 -13.11 -7.83
CA PHE A 254 11.66 -13.68 -8.08
C PHE A 254 11.00 -13.12 -9.35
N ARG A 255 11.43 -11.95 -9.84
CA ARG A 255 10.91 -11.34 -11.08
C ARG A 255 9.37 -11.37 -11.16
N PRO A 256 8.66 -10.74 -10.21
CA PRO A 256 7.20 -10.74 -10.21
C PRO A 256 6.64 -10.00 -11.42
N ASP A 257 5.47 -10.44 -11.87
CA ASP A 257 4.67 -9.75 -12.89
C ASP A 257 3.81 -8.63 -12.28
N CYS A 258 3.38 -8.81 -11.03
CA CYS A 258 2.67 -7.80 -10.27
C CYS A 258 2.83 -7.98 -8.76
N CYS A 259 2.59 -6.89 -8.03
CA CYS A 259 2.29 -6.89 -6.60
C CYS A 259 0.78 -7.02 -6.39
N LEU A 260 0.36 -7.72 -5.33
CA LEU A 260 -1.03 -7.78 -4.88
C LEU A 260 -1.12 -7.47 -3.38
N THR A 261 -2.03 -6.55 -3.03
CA THR A 261 -2.41 -6.24 -1.65
C THR A 261 -3.93 -6.27 -1.47
N LEU A 262 -4.39 -6.52 -0.25
CA LEU A 262 -5.78 -6.39 0.16
C LEU A 262 -5.99 -5.10 0.94
N ASN A 263 -7.06 -4.36 0.62
CA ASN A 263 -7.40 -3.09 1.28
C ASN A 263 -6.25 -2.08 1.32
N HIS A 264 -5.37 -2.08 0.30
CA HIS A 264 -4.18 -1.23 0.26
C HIS A 264 -3.22 -1.39 1.46
N MET A 265 -3.38 -2.45 2.25
CA MET A 265 -2.61 -2.67 3.46
C MET A 265 -1.18 -3.09 3.12
N GLY A 266 -0.20 -2.45 3.75
CA GLY A 266 1.21 -2.65 3.43
C GLY A 266 1.74 -1.75 2.30
N VAL A 267 0.92 -0.80 1.83
CA VAL A 267 1.39 0.41 1.15
C VAL A 267 1.60 1.50 2.19
N ASP A 268 2.62 2.34 2.02
CA ASP A 268 2.91 3.48 2.90
C ASP A 268 2.05 4.70 2.55
N VAL A 269 1.75 5.50 3.57
CA VAL A 269 0.86 6.68 3.47
C VAL A 269 1.50 7.80 2.65
N GLU A 270 2.82 7.88 2.71
CA GLU A 270 3.67 8.89 2.08
C GLU A 270 3.87 8.66 0.57
N GLY A 271 3.60 7.44 0.08
CA GLY A 271 3.70 7.04 -1.33
C GLY A 271 5.10 6.65 -1.82
N VAL A 272 6.04 6.41 -0.91
CA VAL A 272 7.41 5.96 -1.21
C VAL A 272 7.41 4.61 -1.93
N LEU A 273 6.60 3.65 -1.48
CA LEU A 273 6.44 2.36 -2.15
C LEU A 273 5.84 2.55 -3.54
N MET A 274 4.86 3.44 -3.67
CA MET A 274 4.18 3.70 -4.94
C MET A 274 5.15 4.28 -5.97
N ASP A 275 5.97 5.25 -5.56
CA ASP A 275 7.04 5.82 -6.38
C ASP A 275 8.07 4.75 -6.76
N LEU A 276 8.42 3.86 -5.84
CA LEU A 276 9.35 2.77 -6.09
C LEU A 276 8.80 1.76 -7.11
N LEU A 277 7.55 1.32 -6.93
CA LEU A 277 6.88 0.39 -7.86
C LEU A 277 6.73 1.01 -9.25
N ALA A 278 6.42 2.31 -9.34
CA ALA A 278 6.36 3.02 -10.60
C ALA A 278 7.71 3.05 -11.33
N ARG A 279 8.81 3.29 -10.61
CA ARG A 279 10.18 3.24 -11.17
C ARG A 279 10.58 1.85 -11.63
N LEU A 280 10.14 0.82 -10.89
CA LEU A 280 10.34 -0.59 -11.25
C LEU A 280 9.42 -1.05 -12.40
N GLN A 281 8.47 -0.20 -12.83
CA GLN A 281 7.41 -0.59 -13.75
C GLN A 281 6.74 -1.91 -13.29
N LEU A 282 6.50 -2.01 -11.99
CA LEU A 282 5.93 -3.19 -11.34
C LEU A 282 4.49 -2.86 -10.92
N PRO A 283 3.49 -3.38 -11.64
CA PRO A 283 2.08 -3.09 -11.36
C PRO A 283 1.65 -3.52 -9.96
N LEU A 284 0.85 -2.69 -9.31
CA LEU A 284 0.16 -2.99 -8.05
C LEU A 284 -1.32 -3.26 -8.31
N ALA A 285 -1.78 -4.44 -7.96
CA ALA A 285 -3.20 -4.74 -7.76
C ALA A 285 -3.57 -4.48 -6.29
N SER A 286 -4.53 -3.60 -6.05
CA SER A 286 -5.10 -3.38 -4.73
C SER A 286 -6.56 -3.82 -4.70
N TRP A 287 -6.82 -4.98 -4.10
CA TRP A 287 -8.17 -5.52 -3.98
C TRP A 287 -8.81 -5.13 -2.65
N PHE A 288 -9.79 -4.24 -2.73
CA PHE A 288 -10.59 -3.82 -1.60
C PHE A 288 -11.69 -4.84 -1.34
N VAL A 289 -11.65 -5.41 -0.14
CA VAL A 289 -12.70 -6.26 0.47
C VAL A 289 -13.46 -5.51 1.58
N ASP A 290 -13.14 -4.24 1.77
CA ASP A 290 -13.88 -3.25 2.57
C ASP A 290 -14.06 -1.97 1.73
N ASN A 291 -14.75 -0.94 2.24
CA ASN A 291 -14.96 0.29 1.50
C ASN A 291 -13.64 1.04 1.29
N PRO A 292 -13.19 1.23 0.04
CA PRO A 292 -11.94 1.91 -0.27
C PRO A 292 -11.93 3.33 0.30
N HIS A 293 -13.05 4.05 0.32
CA HIS A 293 -13.11 5.42 0.84
C HIS A 293 -12.79 5.52 2.34
N LEU A 294 -12.86 4.43 3.11
CA LEU A 294 -12.39 4.42 4.50
C LEU A 294 -10.87 4.28 4.63
N ILE A 295 -10.18 3.98 3.53
CA ILE A 295 -8.77 3.61 3.49
C ILE A 295 -7.98 4.60 2.65
N ILE A 296 -8.33 4.81 1.38
CA ILE A 296 -7.54 5.59 0.42
C ILE A 296 -7.35 7.07 0.82
N HIS A 297 -8.28 7.66 1.58
CA HIS A 297 -8.13 9.05 2.05
C HIS A 297 -7.03 9.23 3.09
N LEU A 298 -6.52 8.14 3.67
CA LEU A 298 -5.35 8.15 4.54
C LEU A 298 -4.05 8.32 3.75
N TYR A 299 -4.07 8.15 2.42
CA TYR A 299 -2.88 8.13 1.57
C TYR A 299 -2.77 9.42 0.76
N THR A 300 -1.57 10.01 0.73
CA THR A 300 -1.33 11.31 0.07
C THR A 300 -0.95 11.18 -1.41
N ARG A 301 -0.32 10.07 -1.80
CA ARG A 301 0.22 9.83 -3.16
C ARG A 301 -0.03 8.40 -3.64
N CYS A 302 -1.29 7.98 -3.63
CA CYS A 302 -1.69 6.62 -4.02
C CYS A 302 -2.07 6.47 -5.51
N VAL A 303 -2.29 7.57 -6.23
CA VAL A 303 -2.66 7.54 -7.65
C VAL A 303 -1.40 7.32 -8.51
N SER A 304 -1.39 6.25 -9.28
CA SER A 304 -0.29 5.89 -10.17
C SER A 304 -0.82 5.11 -11.40
N PRO A 305 -0.25 5.30 -12.60
CA PRO A 305 -0.60 4.48 -13.77
C PRO A 305 -0.26 3.00 -13.55
N TRP A 306 0.67 2.71 -12.65
CA TRP A 306 1.07 1.35 -12.26
C TRP A 306 0.17 0.77 -11.17
N THR A 307 -0.99 1.36 -10.89
CA THR A 307 -1.92 0.89 -9.86
C THR A 307 -3.29 0.62 -10.43
N THR A 308 -3.79 -0.57 -10.16
CA THR A 308 -5.15 -0.99 -10.48
C THR A 308 -5.90 -1.31 -9.21
N LEU A 309 -7.07 -0.70 -9.06
CA LEU A 309 -7.95 -0.95 -7.92
C LEU A 309 -9.04 -1.95 -8.32
N PHE A 310 -9.29 -2.90 -7.43
CA PHE A 310 -10.42 -3.82 -7.52
C PHE A 310 -11.32 -3.55 -6.34
N THR A 311 -12.57 -3.15 -6.59
CA THR A 311 -13.55 -2.84 -5.53
C THR A 311 -14.64 -3.90 -5.52
N TRP A 312 -14.94 -4.42 -4.33
CA TRP A 312 -16.00 -5.40 -4.12
C TRP A 312 -17.42 -4.82 -4.25
N ASP A 313 -17.54 -3.49 -4.24
CA ASP A 313 -18.79 -2.76 -4.48
C ASP A 313 -18.59 -1.86 -5.71
N SER A 314 -19.39 -2.10 -6.76
CA SER A 314 -19.31 -1.36 -8.03
C SER A 314 -19.66 0.12 -7.86
N ASP A 315 -20.38 0.47 -6.80
CA ASP A 315 -20.79 1.82 -6.51
C ASP A 315 -19.61 2.76 -6.21
N ASN A 316 -18.45 2.21 -5.83
CA ASN A 316 -17.24 2.99 -5.58
C ASN A 316 -16.48 3.36 -6.87
N ILE A 317 -16.80 2.73 -8.01
CA ILE A 317 -16.02 2.92 -9.25
C ILE A 317 -16.04 4.39 -9.72
N PRO A 318 -17.20 5.08 -9.80
CA PRO A 318 -17.23 6.45 -10.29
C PRO A 318 -16.40 7.41 -9.41
N SER A 319 -16.51 7.30 -8.09
CA SER A 319 -15.78 8.16 -7.14
C SER A 319 -14.27 7.87 -7.15
N LEU A 320 -13.85 6.60 -7.27
CA LEU A 320 -12.44 6.25 -7.40
C LEU A 320 -11.83 6.76 -8.72
N ARG A 321 -12.57 6.69 -9.82
CA ARG A 321 -12.12 7.28 -11.10
C ARG A 321 -12.04 8.80 -11.01
N ALA A 322 -13.02 9.44 -10.37
CA ALA A 322 -13.00 10.89 -10.12
C ALA A 322 -11.82 11.31 -9.23
N ALA A 323 -11.35 10.43 -8.33
CA ALA A 323 -10.13 10.65 -7.54
C ALA A 323 -8.83 10.51 -8.35
N GLY A 324 -8.88 10.12 -9.62
CA GLY A 324 -7.73 10.06 -10.53
C GLY A 324 -7.23 8.65 -10.86
N PHE A 325 -7.81 7.60 -10.29
CA PHE A 325 -7.42 6.23 -10.64
C PHE A 325 -7.91 5.85 -12.03
N THR A 326 -6.97 5.59 -12.95
CA THR A 326 -7.28 5.22 -14.33
C THR A 326 -7.88 3.81 -14.43
N HIS A 327 -7.37 2.87 -13.63
CA HIS A 327 -7.76 1.46 -13.69
C HIS A 327 -8.50 1.07 -12.41
N VAL A 328 -9.83 1.02 -12.51
CA VAL A 328 -10.73 0.62 -11.42
C VAL A 328 -11.74 -0.38 -11.97
N PHE A 329 -11.76 -1.58 -11.37
CA PHE A 329 -12.60 -2.70 -11.77
C PHE A 329 -13.48 -3.19 -10.62
N TYR A 330 -14.66 -3.69 -10.96
CA TYR A 330 -15.51 -4.42 -10.02
C TYR A 330 -14.92 -5.82 -9.81
N LEU A 331 -14.74 -6.23 -8.55
CA LEU A 331 -14.34 -7.58 -8.20
C LEU A 331 -15.00 -8.00 -6.88
N PRO A 332 -16.12 -8.74 -6.93
CA PRO A 332 -16.87 -9.11 -5.73
C PRO A 332 -16.04 -10.01 -4.80
N LEU A 333 -16.51 -10.12 -3.57
CA LEU A 333 -15.92 -11.04 -2.59
C LEU A 333 -15.97 -12.50 -3.08
N GLY A 334 -15.21 -13.37 -2.42
CA GLY A 334 -15.16 -14.79 -2.70
C GLY A 334 -15.03 -15.61 -1.42
N THR A 335 -15.35 -16.90 -1.52
CA THR A 335 -15.20 -17.85 -0.41
C THR A 335 -14.05 -18.82 -0.64
N ASP A 336 -13.49 -19.33 0.45
CA ASP A 336 -12.57 -20.46 0.40
C ASP A 336 -13.37 -21.76 0.57
N PRO A 337 -13.50 -22.57 -0.51
CA PRO A 337 -14.29 -23.80 -0.48
C PRO A 337 -13.64 -24.92 0.34
N GLU A 338 -12.35 -24.85 0.67
CA GLU A 338 -11.69 -25.83 1.55
C GLU A 338 -12.05 -25.56 3.01
N ARG A 339 -12.15 -24.28 3.37
CA ARG A 339 -12.57 -23.83 4.70
C ARG A 339 -14.08 -23.96 4.89
N PHE A 340 -14.86 -23.32 4.04
CA PHE A 340 -16.32 -23.35 4.10
C PHE A 340 -16.86 -24.50 3.26
N CYS A 341 -17.02 -25.66 3.90
CA CYS A 341 -17.58 -26.86 3.28
C CYS A 341 -18.51 -27.61 4.25
N PRO A 342 -19.46 -28.40 3.73
CA PRO A 342 -20.36 -29.20 4.56
C PRO A 342 -19.62 -30.24 5.42
N GLY A 343 -20.20 -30.61 6.56
CA GLY A 343 -19.70 -31.65 7.46
C GLY A 343 -18.91 -31.11 8.65
N LYS A 344 -18.45 -29.86 8.61
CA LYS A 344 -17.73 -29.20 9.71
C LYS A 344 -18.62 -29.03 10.94
N GLU A 345 -19.91 -28.88 10.74
CA GLU A 345 -20.91 -28.74 11.79
C GLU A 345 -21.07 -29.99 12.66
N ARG A 346 -20.64 -31.18 12.23
CA ARG A 346 -20.87 -32.45 12.97
C ARG A 346 -20.24 -32.45 14.37
N ASN A 347 -19.11 -31.77 14.52
CA ASN A 347 -18.37 -31.65 15.78
C ASN A 347 -18.68 -30.35 16.53
N ALA A 348 -19.63 -29.54 16.04
CA ALA A 348 -19.97 -28.27 16.66
C ALA A 348 -20.66 -28.47 18.02
N PRO A 349 -20.43 -27.58 19.00
CA PRO A 349 -21.14 -27.58 20.28
C PRO A 349 -22.66 -27.59 20.10
N ALA A 350 -23.36 -28.40 20.91
CA ALA A 350 -24.83 -28.50 20.84
C ALA A 350 -25.53 -27.14 21.04
N VAL A 351 -24.93 -26.23 21.81
CA VAL A 351 -25.44 -24.87 22.05
C VAL A 351 -25.47 -24.00 20.78
N TRP A 352 -24.78 -24.38 19.71
CA TRP A 352 -24.81 -23.67 18.43
C TRP A 352 -26.03 -24.02 17.56
N ARG A 353 -26.73 -25.12 17.87
CA ARG A 353 -27.90 -25.54 17.09
C ARG A 353 -29.06 -24.56 17.25
N ALA A 354 -29.66 -24.14 16.14
CA ALA A 354 -30.77 -23.20 16.14
C ALA A 354 -31.69 -23.38 14.90
N ALA A 355 -32.98 -23.10 15.05
CA ALA A 355 -33.87 -22.97 13.89
C ALA A 355 -33.51 -21.71 13.06
N VAL A 356 -33.24 -20.61 13.74
CA VAL A 356 -32.80 -19.35 13.12
C VAL A 356 -31.56 -18.84 13.85
N SER A 357 -30.53 -18.46 13.10
CA SER A 357 -29.37 -17.77 13.66
C SER A 357 -29.04 -16.49 12.92
N PHE A 358 -28.47 -15.52 13.62
CA PHE A 358 -27.92 -14.31 13.05
C PHE A 358 -26.51 -14.08 13.59
N VAL A 359 -25.54 -13.86 12.70
CA VAL A 359 -24.16 -13.51 13.09
C VAL A 359 -23.91 -12.06 12.73
N GLY A 360 -23.57 -11.19 13.68
CA GLY A 360 -23.22 -9.81 13.38
C GLY A 360 -22.96 -8.95 14.61
N ASN A 361 -22.23 -7.85 14.40
CA ASN A 361 -22.01 -6.86 15.46
C ASN A 361 -23.25 -5.94 15.60
N SER A 362 -23.63 -5.63 16.82
CA SER A 362 -24.73 -4.71 17.17
C SER A 362 -24.45 -3.25 16.77
N MET A 363 -23.18 -2.93 16.51
CA MET A 363 -22.63 -1.59 16.27
C MET A 363 -22.81 -0.61 17.44
N LEU A 364 -23.45 -1.00 18.55
CA LEU A 364 -23.74 -0.12 19.69
C LEU A 364 -22.47 0.51 20.26
N TYR A 365 -21.50 -0.33 20.63
CA TYR A 365 -20.24 0.14 21.23
C TYR A 365 -19.34 0.81 20.20
N LYS A 366 -19.38 0.39 18.93
CA LYS A 366 -18.61 1.01 17.85
C LYS A 366 -19.07 2.44 17.58
N VAL A 367 -20.38 2.67 17.50
CA VAL A 367 -20.95 4.03 17.37
C VAL A 367 -20.62 4.87 18.59
N GLY A 368 -20.86 4.34 19.80
CA GLY A 368 -20.56 5.06 21.05
C GLY A 368 -19.09 5.45 21.16
N GLY A 369 -18.18 4.52 20.84
CA GLY A 369 -16.74 4.78 20.81
C GLY A 369 -16.35 5.83 19.76
N ARG A 370 -16.93 5.78 18.56
CA ARG A 370 -16.62 6.76 17.50
C ARG A 370 -17.11 8.16 17.87
N LEU A 371 -18.30 8.30 18.44
CA LEU A 371 -18.82 9.58 18.92
C LEU A 371 -18.00 10.14 20.08
N LYS A 372 -17.57 9.28 21.02
CA LYS A 372 -16.73 9.67 22.16
C LYS A 372 -15.36 10.18 21.71
N ASN A 373 -14.72 9.47 20.78
CA ASN A 373 -13.35 9.76 20.36
C ASN A 373 -13.28 10.85 19.28
N GLY A 374 -14.32 11.01 18.46
CA GLY A 374 -14.34 11.96 17.34
C GLY A 374 -14.46 13.44 17.76
N ARG A 375 -14.82 13.74 19.01
CA ARG A 375 -14.93 15.11 19.57
C ARG A 375 -15.69 16.09 18.66
N PHE A 376 -16.77 15.62 18.04
CA PHE A 376 -17.53 16.42 17.07
C PHE A 376 -18.21 17.64 17.74
N PRO A 377 -18.30 18.79 17.05
CA PRO A 377 -19.00 19.96 17.56
C PRO A 377 -20.49 19.68 17.77
N ARG A 378 -21.12 20.45 18.68
CA ARG A 378 -22.54 20.32 19.04
C ARG A 378 -23.47 20.35 17.81
N ALA A 379 -23.13 21.17 16.81
CA ALA A 379 -23.88 21.29 15.57
C ALA A 379 -23.94 19.99 14.74
N LEU A 380 -22.94 19.11 14.87
CA LEU A 380 -22.93 17.78 14.23
C LEU A 380 -23.56 16.70 15.11
N LEU A 381 -23.47 16.86 16.44
CA LEU A 381 -23.99 15.87 17.41
C LEU A 381 -25.51 15.95 17.59
N LEU A 382 -26.09 17.15 17.63
CA LEU A 382 -27.54 17.33 17.81
C LEU A 382 -28.36 16.65 16.69
N PRO A 383 -28.09 16.87 15.39
CA PRO A 383 -28.85 16.24 14.31
C PRO A 383 -28.39 14.81 14.01
N PHE A 384 -27.33 14.29 14.65
CA PHE A 384 -26.69 13.02 14.31
C PHE A 384 -27.67 11.86 14.11
N LYS A 385 -28.65 11.71 15.02
CA LYS A 385 -29.65 10.64 14.92
C LYS A 385 -30.57 10.81 13.72
N ALA A 386 -31.00 12.03 13.42
CA ALA A 386 -31.84 12.33 12.26
C ALA A 386 -31.06 12.10 10.95
N VAL A 387 -29.81 12.55 10.89
CA VAL A 387 -28.91 12.31 9.76
C VAL A 387 -28.71 10.80 9.53
N ALA A 388 -28.44 10.02 10.59
CA ALA A 388 -28.27 8.58 10.47
C ALA A 388 -29.56 7.84 10.05
N GLN A 389 -30.72 8.30 10.52
CA GLN A 389 -32.01 7.77 10.07
C GLN A 389 -32.22 8.07 8.58
N ALA A 390 -32.05 9.32 8.16
CA ALA A 390 -32.15 9.72 6.75
C ALA A 390 -31.17 8.93 5.87
N PHE A 391 -29.93 8.71 6.32
CA PHE A 391 -28.96 7.88 5.59
C PHE A 391 -29.41 6.41 5.47
N THR A 392 -30.17 5.91 6.45
CA THR A 392 -30.70 4.53 6.43
C THR A 392 -31.71 4.32 5.32
N GLU A 393 -32.55 5.33 5.07
CA GLU A 393 -33.67 5.34 4.13
C GLU A 393 -33.30 5.84 2.73
N SER A 394 -32.24 6.66 2.63
CA SER A 394 -31.80 7.24 1.37
C SER A 394 -31.13 6.23 0.44
N GLU A 395 -31.22 6.45 -0.87
CA GLU A 395 -30.43 5.74 -1.88
C GLU A 395 -29.01 6.33 -2.04
N LEU A 396 -28.74 7.50 -1.45
CA LEU A 396 -27.43 8.15 -1.53
C LEU A 396 -26.36 7.33 -0.81
N ARG A 397 -25.22 7.12 -1.47
CA ARG A 397 -24.18 6.21 -1.00
C ARG A 397 -23.09 6.87 -0.16
N SER A 398 -23.09 8.20 -0.15
CA SER A 398 -22.12 9.05 0.53
C SER A 398 -22.83 9.86 1.62
N VAL A 399 -22.27 9.88 2.83
CA VAL A 399 -22.77 10.73 3.92
C VAL A 399 -22.61 12.21 3.54
N PRO A 400 -21.47 12.68 3.00
CA PRO A 400 -21.34 14.05 2.50
C PRO A 400 -22.42 14.44 1.49
N ALA A 401 -22.72 13.57 0.52
CA ALA A 401 -23.77 13.84 -0.48
C ALA A 401 -25.18 13.94 0.16
N LEU A 402 -25.46 13.12 1.17
CA LEU A 402 -26.70 13.23 1.95
C LEU A 402 -26.75 14.56 2.72
N LEU A 403 -25.66 14.94 3.38
CA LEU A 403 -25.59 16.19 4.13
C LEU A 403 -25.79 17.38 3.19
N GLU A 404 -25.12 17.39 2.05
CA GLU A 404 -25.25 18.47 1.06
C GLU A 404 -26.69 18.64 0.57
N ARG A 405 -27.37 17.53 0.25
CA ARG A 405 -28.73 17.53 -0.29
C ARG A 405 -29.80 17.82 0.77
N ASP A 406 -29.71 17.15 1.93
CA ASP A 406 -30.82 17.06 2.90
C ASP A 406 -30.53 17.83 4.20
N PHE A 407 -29.28 18.17 4.49
CA PHE A 407 -28.86 18.85 5.73
C PHE A 407 -27.76 19.92 5.49
N PRO A 408 -27.99 20.93 4.64
CA PRO A 408 -26.95 21.85 4.17
C PRO A 408 -26.24 22.61 5.30
N GLU A 409 -26.94 22.96 6.39
CA GLU A 409 -26.32 23.56 7.57
C GLU A 409 -25.36 22.60 8.28
N VAL A 410 -25.73 21.32 8.38
CA VAL A 410 -24.86 20.27 8.95
C VAL A 410 -23.68 20.01 8.03
N HIS A 411 -23.89 20.06 6.71
CA HIS A 411 -22.82 19.94 5.72
C HIS A 411 -21.76 21.03 5.89
N ALA A 412 -22.17 22.29 6.11
CA ALA A 412 -21.23 23.38 6.37
C ALA A 412 -20.35 23.12 7.60
N HIS A 413 -20.93 22.62 8.69
CA HIS A 413 -20.16 22.25 9.89
C HIS A 413 -19.27 21.02 9.68
N TYR A 414 -19.70 20.08 8.84
CA TYR A 414 -18.91 18.92 8.44
C TYR A 414 -17.67 19.33 7.64
N LEU A 415 -17.82 20.26 6.69
CA LEU A 415 -16.69 20.81 5.92
C LEU A 415 -15.72 21.62 6.78
N ALA A 416 -16.20 22.20 7.89
CA ALA A 416 -15.39 22.94 8.86
C ALA A 416 -14.58 22.05 9.83
N LEU A 417 -14.68 20.72 9.73
CA LEU A 417 -13.82 19.81 10.50
C LEU A 417 -12.35 19.95 10.07
N PRO A 418 -11.40 19.75 11.00
CA PRO A 418 -10.00 20.19 10.82
C PRO A 418 -9.24 19.49 9.70
N ASP A 419 -9.58 18.24 9.41
CA ASP A 419 -8.88 17.40 8.45
C ASP A 419 -9.79 16.31 7.85
N ASN A 420 -9.25 15.50 6.94
CA ASN A 420 -9.97 14.37 6.33
C ASN A 420 -10.28 13.26 7.34
N GLU A 421 -9.44 13.07 8.36
CA GLU A 421 -9.62 12.01 9.35
C GLU A 421 -10.84 12.29 10.23
N ALA A 422 -11.00 13.52 10.70
CA ALA A 422 -12.15 13.96 11.47
C ALA A 422 -13.45 13.84 10.66
N ARG A 423 -13.42 14.22 9.37
CA ARG A 423 -14.54 14.04 8.45
C ARG A 423 -14.91 12.58 8.28
N LEU A 424 -13.94 11.72 7.98
CA LEU A 424 -14.13 10.29 7.82
C LEU A 424 -14.66 9.63 9.11
N ALA A 425 -14.21 10.09 10.27
CA ALA A 425 -14.69 9.62 11.56
C ALA A 425 -16.18 9.93 11.75
N TYR A 426 -16.64 11.11 11.31
CA TYR A 426 -18.05 11.48 11.35
C TYR A 426 -18.88 10.64 10.38
N GLU A 427 -18.43 10.50 9.12
CA GLU A 427 -19.08 9.66 8.12
C GLU A 427 -19.22 8.20 8.60
N THR A 428 -18.16 7.67 9.20
CA THR A 428 -18.15 6.33 9.79
C THR A 428 -19.16 6.20 10.92
N ALA A 429 -19.26 7.21 11.81
CA ALA A 429 -20.24 7.21 12.89
C ALA A 429 -21.68 7.17 12.36
N VAL A 430 -21.99 8.01 11.36
CA VAL A 430 -23.31 8.06 10.72
C VAL A 430 -23.63 6.72 10.06
N THR A 431 -22.70 6.17 9.27
CA THR A 431 -22.86 4.90 8.56
C THR A 431 -23.08 3.72 9.51
N TRP A 432 -22.31 3.65 10.60
CA TRP A 432 -22.46 2.60 11.62
C TRP A 432 -23.77 2.74 12.40
N GLN A 433 -24.22 3.97 12.68
CA GLN A 433 -25.50 4.19 13.34
C GLN A 433 -26.66 3.82 12.40
N ALA A 434 -26.59 4.16 11.11
CA ALA A 434 -27.58 3.73 10.13
C ALA A 434 -27.64 2.20 10.02
N THR A 435 -26.47 1.56 9.99
CA THR A 435 -26.35 0.09 10.00
C THR A 435 -26.97 -0.51 11.26
N ARG A 436 -26.73 0.09 12.43
CA ARG A 436 -27.34 -0.33 13.69
C ARG A 436 -28.86 -0.28 13.62
N LEU A 437 -29.42 0.85 13.19
CA LEU A 437 -30.88 1.05 13.11
C LEU A 437 -31.54 0.02 12.19
N TYR A 438 -31.03 -0.13 10.97
CA TYR A 438 -31.52 -1.11 10.01
C TYR A 438 -31.44 -2.54 10.53
N ARG A 439 -30.27 -2.94 11.05
CA ARG A 439 -30.03 -4.29 11.55
C ARG A 439 -30.91 -4.61 12.74
N ASN A 440 -31.07 -3.68 13.68
CA ASN A 440 -31.93 -3.88 14.83
C ASN A 440 -33.39 -4.06 14.40
N GLY A 441 -33.85 -3.28 13.42
CA GLY A 441 -35.16 -3.47 12.80
C GLY A 441 -35.34 -4.87 12.22
N CYS A 442 -34.37 -5.35 11.44
CA CYS A 442 -34.43 -6.67 10.82
C CYS A 442 -34.43 -7.79 11.88
N VAL A 443 -33.48 -7.77 12.81
CA VAL A 443 -33.33 -8.81 13.84
C VAL A 443 -34.50 -8.82 14.81
N ARG A 444 -35.10 -7.66 15.12
CA ARG A 444 -36.31 -7.59 15.97
C ARG A 444 -37.47 -8.40 15.39
N ARG A 445 -37.62 -8.44 14.07
CA ARG A 445 -38.67 -9.23 13.38
C ARG A 445 -38.42 -10.75 13.45
N LEU A 446 -37.22 -11.18 13.83
CA LEU A 446 -36.91 -12.58 14.09
C LEU A 446 -37.22 -13.04 15.51
N LEU A 447 -37.41 -12.12 16.47
CA LEU A 447 -37.57 -12.47 17.89
C LEU A 447 -38.69 -13.49 18.19
N PRO A 448 -39.84 -13.51 17.49
CA PRO A 448 -40.85 -14.55 17.66
C PRO A 448 -40.33 -15.98 17.42
N PHE A 449 -39.25 -16.14 16.66
CA PHE A 449 -38.60 -17.43 16.35
C PHE A 449 -37.45 -17.77 17.32
N ARG A 450 -37.26 -16.98 18.40
CA ARG A 450 -36.21 -17.14 19.42
C ARG A 450 -34.82 -17.39 18.80
N PRO A 451 -34.32 -16.49 17.94
CA PRO A 451 -33.12 -16.73 17.14
C PRO A 451 -31.88 -16.82 18.03
N LEU A 452 -30.86 -17.54 17.56
CA LEU A 452 -29.52 -17.51 18.13
C LEU A 452 -28.74 -16.33 17.54
N ILE A 453 -28.54 -15.28 18.34
CA ILE A 453 -27.77 -14.09 17.96
C ILE A 453 -26.33 -14.27 18.41
N VAL A 454 -25.42 -14.27 17.45
CA VAL A 454 -23.97 -14.39 17.62
C VAL A 454 -23.32 -13.03 17.39
N GLY A 455 -22.68 -12.46 18.40
CA GLY A 455 -22.08 -11.13 18.29
C GLY A 455 -21.59 -10.56 19.60
N ASP A 456 -21.46 -9.24 19.65
CA ASP A 456 -21.02 -8.52 20.84
C ASP A 456 -22.15 -8.34 21.88
N ALA A 457 -21.76 -7.99 23.11
CA ALA A 457 -22.68 -7.80 24.23
C ALA A 457 -23.73 -6.68 24.03
N GLY A 458 -23.57 -5.83 23.00
CA GLY A 458 -24.53 -4.78 22.68
C GLY A 458 -25.91 -5.33 22.33
N TRP A 459 -26.01 -6.56 21.81
CA TRP A 459 -27.29 -7.23 21.56
C TRP A 459 -28.14 -7.43 22.82
N LYS A 460 -27.51 -7.79 23.95
CA LYS A 460 -28.19 -7.94 25.25
C LYS A 460 -28.73 -6.60 25.78
N THR A 461 -28.10 -5.49 25.38
CA THR A 461 -28.57 -4.15 25.73
C THR A 461 -29.72 -3.73 24.84
N GLU A 462 -29.60 -3.97 23.53
CA GLU A 462 -30.61 -3.60 22.53
C GLU A 462 -31.96 -4.27 22.80
N PHE A 463 -31.97 -5.57 23.06
CA PHE A 463 -33.21 -6.35 23.19
C PHE A 463 -33.62 -6.64 24.63
N ARG A 464 -33.03 -5.96 25.62
CA ARG A 464 -33.31 -6.20 27.05
C ARG A 464 -34.80 -6.10 27.41
N ARG A 465 -35.52 -5.20 26.74
CA ARG A 465 -36.94 -4.89 27.02
C ARG A 465 -37.91 -5.58 26.05
N GLU A 466 -37.41 -6.40 25.13
CA GLU A 466 -38.25 -7.12 24.19
C GLU A 466 -38.97 -8.28 24.91
N PRO A 467 -40.26 -8.52 24.64
CA PRO A 467 -41.02 -9.59 25.30
C PRO A 467 -40.50 -10.98 24.91
N ALA A 468 -40.12 -11.17 23.65
CA ALA A 468 -39.51 -12.40 23.16
C ALA A 468 -37.98 -12.27 23.20
N GLN A 469 -37.34 -13.00 24.10
CA GLN A 469 -35.88 -12.98 24.24
C GLN A 469 -35.21 -13.97 23.27
N PRO A 470 -34.17 -13.53 22.53
CA PRO A 470 -33.35 -14.42 21.72
C PRO A 470 -32.36 -15.20 22.61
N ARG A 471 -31.67 -16.17 22.00
CA ARG A 471 -30.47 -16.78 22.58
C ARG A 471 -29.26 -15.97 22.18
N TYR A 472 -28.28 -15.86 23.06
CA TYR A 472 -27.04 -15.11 22.78
C TYR A 472 -25.84 -16.07 22.77
N LEU A 473 -24.93 -15.83 21.84
CA LEU A 473 -23.60 -16.43 21.79
C LEU A 473 -22.59 -15.31 21.54
N ASP A 474 -21.42 -15.41 22.14
CA ASP A 474 -20.35 -14.44 21.92
C ASP A 474 -19.85 -14.50 20.46
N ALA A 475 -19.11 -13.47 20.05
CA ALA A 475 -18.60 -13.38 18.70
C ALA A 475 -17.69 -14.57 18.37
N LEU A 476 -17.95 -15.22 17.23
CA LEU A 476 -17.18 -16.36 16.74
C LEU A 476 -16.00 -15.94 15.86
N ASN A 477 -14.92 -16.70 15.93
CA ASN A 477 -13.77 -16.58 15.07
C ASN A 477 -14.12 -16.97 13.63
N TYR A 478 -13.75 -16.11 12.68
CA TYR A 478 -14.05 -16.30 11.26
C TYR A 478 -13.44 -17.59 10.68
N TYR A 479 -12.23 -17.95 11.09
CA TYR A 479 -11.50 -19.08 10.52
C TYR A 479 -11.76 -20.41 11.21
N GLN A 480 -11.92 -20.38 12.53
CA GLN A 480 -11.95 -21.58 13.36
C GLN A 480 -13.38 -22.05 13.64
N GLU A 481 -14.33 -21.14 13.72
CA GLU A 481 -15.66 -21.44 14.28
C GLU A 481 -16.79 -21.25 13.26
N LEU A 482 -16.79 -20.15 12.49
CA LEU A 482 -17.84 -19.89 11.50
C LEU A 482 -18.05 -21.02 10.47
N PRO A 483 -17.00 -21.70 9.95
CA PRO A 483 -17.20 -22.79 8.99
C PRO A 483 -18.06 -23.94 9.54
N ALA A 484 -17.93 -24.25 10.83
CA ALA A 484 -18.77 -25.25 11.49
C ALA A 484 -20.13 -24.67 11.93
N PHE A 485 -20.16 -23.40 12.33
CA PHE A 485 -21.38 -22.74 12.80
C PHE A 485 -22.46 -22.62 11.72
N TYR A 486 -22.11 -22.30 10.47
CA TYR A 486 -23.11 -22.06 9.43
C TYR A 486 -23.96 -23.29 9.05
N GLY A 487 -23.44 -24.50 9.29
CA GLY A 487 -24.21 -25.75 9.19
C GLY A 487 -25.04 -26.10 10.44
N CYS A 488 -25.00 -25.28 11.50
CA CYS A 488 -25.73 -25.53 12.74
C CYS A 488 -27.17 -25.01 12.74
N SER A 489 -27.58 -24.27 11.71
CA SER A 489 -28.87 -23.61 11.65
C SER A 489 -29.73 -24.07 10.48
N ASP A 490 -31.05 -24.21 10.71
CA ASP A 490 -32.01 -24.43 9.63
C ASP A 490 -32.09 -23.22 8.68
N LEU A 491 -31.99 -22.01 9.24
CA LEU A 491 -31.99 -20.74 8.53
C LEU A 491 -30.92 -19.81 9.12
N ASN A 492 -29.94 -19.45 8.30
CA ASN A 492 -29.02 -18.36 8.60
C ASN A 492 -29.62 -17.05 8.09
N PHE A 493 -29.89 -16.11 8.98
CA PHE A 493 -30.38 -14.80 8.60
C PHE A 493 -29.20 -13.86 8.30
N ASN A 494 -29.30 -13.09 7.21
CA ASN A 494 -28.37 -12.04 6.85
C ASN A 494 -29.12 -10.72 6.61
N CYS A 495 -28.50 -9.62 7.03
CA CYS A 495 -28.90 -8.28 6.61
C CYS A 495 -27.64 -7.43 6.41
N THR A 496 -27.58 -6.75 5.28
CA THR A 496 -26.37 -6.12 4.78
C THR A 496 -26.12 -4.76 5.44
N SER A 497 -24.84 -4.39 5.61
CA SER A 497 -24.44 -3.12 6.24
C SER A 497 -24.94 -1.93 5.40
N LYS A 498 -25.32 -0.82 6.01
CA LYS A 498 -25.72 0.39 5.26
C LYS A 498 -24.54 1.14 4.62
N GLN A 499 -23.32 0.67 4.88
CA GLN A 499 -22.10 1.04 4.16
C GLN A 499 -22.11 0.61 2.68
N MET A 500 -22.96 -0.36 2.32
CA MET A 500 -22.92 -1.06 1.04
C MET A 500 -24.34 -1.21 0.50
N LYS A 501 -24.83 -0.15 -0.15
CA LYS A 501 -26.22 -0.07 -0.58
C LYS A 501 -26.50 -0.97 -1.78
N GLY A 502 -25.58 -1.02 -2.74
CA GLY A 502 -25.66 -1.86 -3.92
C GLY A 502 -25.11 -3.28 -3.74
N ALA A 503 -24.04 -3.46 -2.95
CA ALA A 503 -23.28 -4.69 -2.89
C ALA A 503 -23.75 -5.70 -1.81
N VAL A 504 -23.18 -6.90 -1.87
CA VAL A 504 -23.48 -8.02 -0.96
C VAL A 504 -22.28 -8.32 -0.05
N ASN A 505 -22.51 -8.59 1.23
CA ASN A 505 -21.45 -8.95 2.19
C ASN A 505 -20.90 -10.39 2.03
N GLN A 506 -19.88 -10.74 2.81
CA GLN A 506 -19.20 -12.05 2.74
C GLN A 506 -20.14 -13.27 2.96
N ARG A 507 -21.20 -13.15 3.76
CA ARG A 507 -22.02 -14.29 4.21
C ARG A 507 -22.79 -14.99 3.09
N ILE A 508 -23.13 -14.28 2.02
CA ILE A 508 -23.81 -14.86 0.86
C ILE A 508 -22.89 -15.74 0.01
N PHE A 509 -21.58 -15.73 0.27
CA PHE A 509 -20.64 -16.69 -0.31
C PHE A 509 -20.35 -17.83 0.67
N ASP A 510 -20.03 -17.50 1.92
CA ASP A 510 -19.58 -18.50 2.91
C ASP A 510 -20.70 -19.45 3.37
N ILE A 511 -21.91 -18.94 3.61
CA ILE A 511 -23.02 -19.78 4.10
C ILE A 511 -23.40 -20.83 3.05
N PRO A 512 -23.63 -20.49 1.76
CA PRO A 512 -23.91 -21.50 0.76
C PRO A 512 -22.73 -22.46 0.55
N ALA A 513 -21.48 -22.01 0.60
CA ALA A 513 -20.31 -22.88 0.47
C ALA A 513 -20.27 -23.96 1.57
N ALA A 514 -20.54 -23.56 2.81
CA ALA A 514 -20.71 -24.46 3.96
C ALA A 514 -21.96 -25.36 3.87
N GLY A 515 -22.83 -25.16 2.87
CA GLY A 515 -24.06 -25.93 2.67
C GLY A 515 -25.26 -25.43 3.48
N GLY A 516 -25.16 -24.24 4.09
CA GLY A 516 -26.25 -23.63 4.85
C GLY A 516 -27.26 -22.93 3.95
N PHE A 517 -28.51 -22.87 4.39
CA PHE A 517 -29.53 -22.00 3.82
C PHE A 517 -29.38 -20.59 4.39
N VAL A 518 -29.50 -19.56 3.54
CA VAL A 518 -29.45 -18.15 3.93
C VAL A 518 -30.69 -17.40 3.42
N LEU A 519 -31.29 -16.61 4.30
CA LEU A 519 -32.28 -15.59 3.95
C LEU A 519 -31.62 -14.21 4.10
N THR A 520 -31.57 -13.44 3.02
CA THR A 520 -30.83 -12.16 2.98
C THR A 520 -31.68 -11.01 2.44
N ASP A 521 -31.30 -9.78 2.73
CA ASP A 521 -31.85 -8.63 2.02
C ASP A 521 -31.43 -8.62 0.54
N TRP A 522 -32.34 -8.22 -0.33
CA TRP A 522 -32.04 -7.97 -1.74
C TRP A 522 -31.14 -6.73 -1.88
N ARG A 523 -30.18 -6.85 -2.80
CA ARG A 523 -29.24 -5.80 -3.15
C ARG A 523 -29.11 -5.75 -4.67
N PRO A 524 -29.04 -4.57 -5.31
CA PRO A 524 -28.96 -4.45 -6.76
C PRO A 524 -27.88 -5.33 -7.41
N GLN A 525 -26.68 -5.42 -6.82
CA GLN A 525 -25.58 -6.20 -7.37
C GLN A 525 -25.74 -7.71 -7.17
N MET A 526 -26.75 -8.18 -6.41
CA MET A 526 -27.08 -9.61 -6.28
C MET A 526 -27.42 -10.24 -7.63
N GLU A 527 -28.08 -9.49 -8.51
CA GLU A 527 -28.59 -9.99 -9.80
C GLU A 527 -27.47 -10.35 -10.79
N GLN A 528 -26.26 -9.80 -10.57
CA GLN A 528 -25.05 -10.16 -11.34
C GLN A 528 -24.33 -11.39 -10.77
N LEU A 529 -24.73 -11.85 -9.58
CA LEU A 529 -24.05 -12.92 -8.84
C LEU A 529 -24.90 -14.20 -8.82
N PHE A 530 -26.21 -14.07 -8.62
CA PHE A 530 -27.10 -15.20 -8.40
C PHE A 530 -28.37 -15.09 -9.23
N ALA A 531 -28.82 -16.23 -9.75
CA ALA A 531 -30.16 -16.36 -10.31
C ALA A 531 -31.21 -16.34 -9.17
N PRO A 532 -32.48 -15.95 -9.45
CA PRO A 532 -33.52 -15.82 -8.42
C PRO A 532 -33.79 -17.08 -7.59
N ASP A 533 -33.55 -18.27 -8.12
CA ASP A 533 -33.74 -19.57 -7.45
C ASP A 533 -32.48 -20.07 -6.69
N GLU A 534 -31.39 -19.31 -6.75
CA GLU A 534 -30.13 -19.64 -6.06
C GLU A 534 -29.99 -18.93 -4.71
N MET A 535 -30.83 -17.94 -4.43
CA MET A 535 -30.77 -17.13 -3.21
C MET A 535 -32.17 -16.76 -2.69
N ALA A 536 -32.44 -17.00 -1.41
CA ALA A 536 -33.68 -16.54 -0.79
C ALA A 536 -33.51 -15.09 -0.31
N VAL A 537 -34.33 -14.18 -0.85
CA VAL A 537 -34.22 -12.75 -0.60
C VAL A 537 -35.51 -12.15 -0.05
N TYR A 538 -35.39 -11.15 0.83
CA TYR A 538 -36.47 -10.23 1.20
C TYR A 538 -36.14 -8.82 0.66
N ARG A 539 -37.15 -8.08 0.22
CA ARG A 539 -36.99 -6.71 -0.30
C ARG A 539 -37.38 -5.67 0.74
N ASP A 540 -38.45 -5.97 1.49
CA ASP A 540 -38.91 -5.17 2.61
C ASP A 540 -38.63 -5.92 3.94
N PRO A 541 -38.06 -5.25 4.95
CA PRO A 541 -37.96 -5.82 6.29
C PRO A 541 -39.25 -6.42 6.84
N GLU A 542 -40.44 -5.93 6.46
CA GLU A 542 -41.71 -6.51 6.91
C GLU A 542 -41.94 -7.95 6.41
N GLU A 543 -41.32 -8.37 5.30
CA GLU A 543 -41.40 -9.73 4.78
C GLU A 543 -40.63 -10.75 5.65
N ILE A 544 -39.72 -10.29 6.52
CA ILE A 544 -38.80 -11.15 7.28
C ILE A 544 -39.57 -12.20 8.09
N ALA A 545 -40.64 -11.82 8.78
CA ALA A 545 -41.37 -12.74 9.64
C ALA A 545 -42.08 -13.83 8.82
N ASP A 546 -42.71 -13.45 7.71
CA ASP A 546 -43.46 -14.37 6.86
C ASP A 546 -42.53 -15.31 6.09
N LEU A 547 -41.43 -14.79 5.52
CA LEU A 547 -40.43 -15.61 4.85
C LEU A 547 -39.72 -16.56 5.83
N THR A 548 -39.43 -16.11 7.05
CA THR A 548 -38.85 -16.98 8.08
C THR A 548 -39.81 -18.12 8.41
N ARG A 549 -41.09 -17.83 8.65
CA ARG A 549 -42.11 -18.84 8.93
C ARG A 549 -42.27 -19.81 7.75
N HIS A 550 -42.36 -19.27 6.54
CA HIS A 550 -42.47 -20.03 5.30
C HIS A 550 -41.30 -20.99 5.15
N PHE A 551 -40.06 -20.47 5.16
CA PHE A 551 -38.91 -21.32 4.96
C PHE A 551 -38.75 -22.35 6.06
N LEU A 552 -39.00 -22.04 7.33
CA LEU A 552 -38.96 -23.01 8.43
C LEU A 552 -39.96 -24.17 8.23
N ALA A 553 -41.14 -23.90 7.68
CA ALA A 553 -42.14 -24.91 7.35
C ALA A 553 -41.82 -25.75 6.10
N HIS A 554 -40.92 -25.29 5.22
CA HIS A 554 -40.62 -25.92 3.93
C HIS A 554 -39.15 -26.41 3.82
N PRO A 555 -38.75 -27.48 4.56
CA PRO A 555 -37.36 -27.93 4.60
C PRO A 555 -36.84 -28.45 3.25
N ALA A 556 -37.70 -29.02 2.41
CA ALA A 556 -37.31 -29.45 1.06
C ALA A 556 -36.92 -28.25 0.18
N GLN A 557 -37.69 -27.17 0.24
CA GLN A 557 -37.40 -25.94 -0.47
C GLN A 557 -36.11 -25.28 0.06
N ARG A 558 -35.91 -25.21 1.39
CA ARG A 558 -34.64 -24.71 1.96
C ARG A 558 -33.43 -25.46 1.43
N ARG A 559 -33.50 -26.80 1.39
CA ARG A 559 -32.42 -27.65 0.86
C ARG A 559 -32.17 -27.39 -0.64
N ALA A 560 -33.22 -27.15 -1.42
CA ALA A 560 -33.08 -26.82 -2.84
C ALA A 560 -32.32 -25.50 -3.05
N TYR A 561 -32.70 -24.44 -2.34
CA TYR A 561 -31.99 -23.15 -2.35
C TYR A 561 -30.54 -23.28 -1.89
N ALA A 562 -30.29 -23.95 -0.75
CA ALA A 562 -28.93 -24.14 -0.25
C ALA A 562 -28.04 -24.89 -1.25
N ALA A 563 -28.59 -25.93 -1.91
CA ALA A 563 -27.87 -26.66 -2.94
C ALA A 563 -27.62 -25.82 -4.21
N ALA A 564 -28.60 -25.04 -4.65
CA ALA A 564 -28.48 -24.16 -5.81
C ALA A 564 -27.44 -23.05 -5.58
N GLY A 565 -27.56 -22.31 -4.47
CA GLY A 565 -26.60 -21.28 -4.07
C GLY A 565 -25.19 -21.85 -3.91
N ARG A 566 -25.04 -23.04 -3.31
CA ARG A 566 -23.73 -23.71 -3.22
C ARG A 566 -23.14 -24.03 -4.59
N ARG A 567 -23.93 -24.57 -5.52
CA ARG A 567 -23.45 -24.86 -6.88
C ARG A 567 -22.96 -23.58 -7.56
N ARG A 568 -23.72 -22.48 -7.48
CA ARG A 568 -23.31 -21.17 -8.02
C ARG A 568 -22.01 -20.69 -7.39
N VAL A 569 -21.92 -20.68 -6.05
CA VAL A 569 -20.73 -20.19 -5.34
C VAL A 569 -19.48 -20.97 -5.74
N LEU A 570 -19.55 -22.31 -5.77
CA LEU A 570 -18.41 -23.13 -6.13
C LEU A 570 -18.01 -23.00 -7.60
N ALA A 571 -18.97 -22.74 -8.49
CA ALA A 571 -18.72 -22.55 -9.92
C ALA A 571 -18.16 -21.15 -10.25
N CYS A 572 -18.51 -20.12 -9.47
CA CYS A 572 -18.30 -18.72 -9.91
C CYS A 572 -17.67 -17.79 -8.85
N HIS A 573 -17.66 -18.15 -7.56
CA HIS A 573 -17.45 -17.17 -6.47
C HIS A 573 -16.44 -17.63 -5.41
N THR A 574 -15.37 -18.30 -5.84
CA THR A 574 -14.26 -18.69 -4.97
C THR A 574 -13.10 -17.70 -5.10
N TRP A 575 -12.20 -17.65 -4.11
CA TRP A 575 -10.97 -16.86 -4.21
C TRP A 575 -10.14 -17.20 -5.44
N ARG A 576 -10.14 -18.47 -5.87
CA ARG A 576 -9.54 -18.91 -7.14
C ARG A 576 -10.11 -18.16 -8.34
N HIS A 577 -11.44 -18.09 -8.46
CA HIS A 577 -12.08 -17.36 -9.56
C HIS A 577 -11.75 -15.87 -9.50
N ARG A 578 -11.77 -15.26 -8.30
CA ARG A 578 -11.45 -13.83 -8.13
C ARG A 578 -10.01 -13.50 -8.51
N LEU A 579 -9.06 -14.32 -8.05
CA LEU A 579 -7.66 -14.13 -8.38
C LEU A 579 -7.40 -14.30 -9.88
N GLN A 580 -8.06 -15.27 -10.53
CA GLN A 580 -7.96 -15.43 -11.98
C GLN A 580 -8.47 -14.18 -12.71
N THR A 581 -9.69 -13.72 -12.41
CA THR A 581 -10.25 -12.49 -13.00
C THR A 581 -9.36 -11.28 -12.78
N LEU A 582 -8.83 -11.12 -11.57
CA LEU A 582 -7.91 -10.04 -11.21
C LEU A 582 -6.66 -10.07 -12.10
N LEU A 583 -6.01 -11.23 -12.23
CA LEU A 583 -4.79 -11.38 -13.01
C LEU A 583 -5.03 -11.20 -14.51
N ASP A 584 -6.20 -11.60 -15.01
CA ASP A 584 -6.58 -11.37 -16.41
C ASP A 584 -6.75 -9.87 -16.70
N GLN A 585 -7.35 -9.11 -15.79
CA GLN A 585 -7.43 -7.65 -15.90
C GLN A 585 -6.05 -6.99 -15.82
N MET A 586 -5.20 -7.43 -14.88
CA MET A 586 -3.83 -6.94 -14.78
C MET A 586 -3.03 -7.21 -16.06
N ARG A 587 -3.19 -8.39 -16.65
CA ARG A 587 -2.57 -8.75 -17.94
C ARG A 587 -3.10 -7.88 -19.09
N ALA A 588 -4.39 -7.59 -19.12
CA ALA A 588 -4.97 -6.73 -20.16
C ALA A 588 -4.38 -5.30 -20.11
N VAL A 589 -4.18 -4.77 -18.90
CA VAL A 589 -3.64 -3.42 -18.69
C VAL A 589 -2.12 -3.36 -18.91
N TYR A 590 -1.36 -4.26 -18.28
CA TYR A 590 0.10 -4.18 -18.18
C TYR A 590 0.87 -5.18 -19.04
N GLY A 591 0.18 -6.15 -19.65
CA GLY A 591 0.80 -7.18 -20.48
C GLY A 591 1.30 -6.66 -21.84
N ILE A 592 2.09 -7.48 -22.51
CA ILE A 592 2.63 -7.20 -23.85
C ILE A 592 1.48 -7.17 -24.88
N PRO A 593 1.42 -6.19 -25.82
CA PRO A 593 0.32 -6.00 -26.75
C PRO A 593 -0.18 -7.26 -27.49
N GLY A 594 0.68 -8.23 -27.82
CA GLY A 594 0.32 -9.50 -28.48
C GLY A 594 -0.43 -10.53 -27.61
N MET A 595 -0.41 -10.37 -26.28
CA MET A 595 -1.08 -11.26 -25.31
C MET A 595 -2.35 -10.64 -24.72
N ARG A 596 -2.63 -9.35 -24.98
CA ARG A 596 -3.82 -8.63 -24.48
C ARG A 596 -5.15 -9.18 -25.06
N GLY A 597 -5.10 -9.76 -26.26
CA GLY A 597 -6.29 -10.22 -27.00
C GLY A 597 -6.97 -11.50 -26.48
N SER A 598 -6.30 -12.34 -25.66
CA SER A 598 -6.93 -13.57 -25.16
C SER A 598 -7.78 -13.38 -23.89
N ALA A 599 -7.59 -12.26 -23.18
CA ALA A 599 -8.32 -11.94 -21.95
C ALA A 599 -9.70 -11.30 -22.23
N ALA A 600 -9.80 -10.44 -23.25
CA ALA A 600 -11.05 -9.76 -23.62
C ALA A 600 -12.15 -10.76 -24.08
N ALA A 601 -11.78 -11.81 -24.82
CA ALA A 601 -12.73 -12.82 -25.31
C ALA A 601 -13.33 -13.74 -24.21
N ARG A 602 -12.82 -13.69 -22.97
CA ARG A 602 -13.34 -14.48 -21.84
C ARG A 602 -14.14 -13.64 -20.84
N ALA A 603 -14.02 -12.31 -20.86
CA ALA A 603 -14.72 -11.42 -19.95
C ALA A 603 -16.19 -11.18 -20.36
N ASP A 604 -16.50 -11.27 -21.66
CA ASP A 604 -17.86 -11.02 -22.19
C ASP A 604 -18.80 -12.25 -22.12
N GLY A 605 -18.36 -13.33 -21.47
CA GLY A 605 -19.08 -14.62 -21.41
C GLY A 605 -19.54 -15.07 -20.03
N MET A 606 -19.60 -14.19 -19.03
CA MET A 606 -19.99 -14.55 -17.65
C MET A 606 -21.15 -13.71 -17.11
#